data_AF-A0A9P3JNW6-F1
#
_entry.id   AF-A0A9P3JNW6-F1
#
_cell.length_a   1.000
_cell.length_b   1.000
_cell.length_c   1.000
_cell.angle_alpha   90.00
_cell.angle_beta   90.00
_cell.angle_gamma   90.00
#
_symmetry.space_group_name_H-M   'P 1'
#
loop_
_entity.id
_entity.type
_entity.pdbx_description
1 polymer ?
#
loop_
_entity_poly.entity_id
_entity_poly.type
_entity_poly.pdbx_seq_one_letter_code
_entity_poly.pdbx_strand_id
1 'polypeptide(L)'
;MEIALRSIKKDPRDLVRCLLTLDAAALGESTESFVETLLKCQPSTDENKKLKAYQGDFDELGPAEQVFLLLLPVDRLEVKLKVLRYRIFLSERSKGLLDTLNFVISVSEKVQQSALLKTVLLVILEIGNKLNEGTSRGRVEGFAAKDLKQVVRTKGFMAYLIKVLGEGQPELLMFWKEFFIGNRNLLEEARKVEFGALQEAVAEVEKEAEAAKRELAAVDMQVERERERREKEEADRKTEEEREGEEEEGSWEGLSEEERRKKEEEKAKRAEELAKADQKGRELVSMHEALESFIKNEVEPVLAELHDLRTQMTETTATLSRYFGGDAKTAPFTIIAEVLSDFIAKFRTDLLDYEKKKKALEEEQRKKKKALEEEQRKKQAELLKQQQQQQQQQQQQAELASEVASSREGLMRAVSRGDKAAAAAIAEEEMEKEEAGGEAAGVGATPLARAAVVAAIMAGRRTAMEDGSESDDDEDDDDTVVVATQPLQEPGSVGSRASTAALLRAHVQQRRAVALSDGSDEESSDEDVPHRAAAASMPTPL
;
A
#
# COMPACT_ATOMS: atom_id res chain seq x y z
N MET A 1 17.43 46.30 13.12
CA MET A 1 18.40 46.10 12.03
C MET A 1 19.68 45.43 12.52
N GLU A 2 20.49 46.09 13.38
CA GLU A 2 21.73 45.57 14.00
C GLU A 2 21.79 44.04 14.26
N ILE A 3 20.79 43.47 14.95
CA ILE A 3 20.77 42.03 15.29
C ILE A 3 20.78 41.14 14.04
N ALA A 4 20.08 41.52 12.97
CA ALA A 4 20.04 40.78 11.71
C ALA A 4 21.33 40.96 10.88
N LEU A 5 21.99 42.12 10.97
CA LEU A 5 23.29 42.32 10.31
C LEU A 5 24.40 41.45 10.94
N ARG A 6 24.37 41.31 12.27
CA ARG A 6 25.31 40.45 13.02
C ARG A 6 25.22 38.96 12.66
N SER A 7 24.08 38.47 12.18
CA SER A 7 23.93 37.07 11.76
C SER A 7 24.43 36.80 10.33
N ILE A 8 24.45 37.82 9.46
CA ILE A 8 24.91 37.71 8.06
C ILE A 8 26.44 37.84 7.96
N LYS A 9 27.06 38.68 8.80
CA LYS A 9 28.53 38.89 8.86
C LYS A 9 29.15 39.27 7.50
N LYS A 10 28.51 40.18 6.77
CA LYS A 10 29.02 40.74 5.50
C LYS A 10 29.27 42.23 5.63
N ASP A 11 30.19 42.72 4.79
CA ASP A 11 30.35 44.15 4.52
C ASP A 11 29.04 44.74 3.93
N PRO A 12 28.61 45.94 4.37
CA PRO A 12 27.40 46.59 3.85
C PRO A 12 27.35 46.82 2.33
N ARG A 13 28.49 47.06 1.67
CA ARG A 13 28.54 47.26 0.20
C ARG A 13 28.37 45.92 -0.53
N ASP A 14 29.04 44.87 -0.07
CA ASP A 14 28.81 43.51 -0.59
C ASP A 14 27.36 43.06 -0.35
N LEU A 15 26.80 43.37 0.83
CA LEU A 15 25.42 43.04 1.19
C LEU A 15 24.43 43.69 0.24
N VAL A 16 24.55 45.00 -0.01
CA VAL A 16 23.69 45.73 -0.94
C VAL A 16 23.89 45.26 -2.39
N ARG A 17 25.12 44.97 -2.82
CA ARG A 17 25.36 44.37 -4.14
C ARG A 17 24.58 43.07 -4.29
N CYS A 18 24.68 42.14 -3.35
CA CYS A 18 23.99 40.85 -3.45
C CYS A 18 22.46 40.98 -3.37
N LEU A 19 21.92 41.96 -2.64
CA LEU A 19 20.48 42.29 -2.68
C LEU A 19 20.04 42.74 -4.09
N LEU A 20 20.84 43.58 -4.75
CA LEU A 20 20.54 44.13 -6.07
C LEU A 20 20.72 43.11 -7.20
N THR A 21 21.71 42.22 -7.12
CA THR A 21 21.90 41.11 -8.06
C THR A 21 21.03 39.89 -7.75
N LEU A 22 20.07 40.02 -6.81
CA LEU A 22 19.16 38.97 -6.34
C LEU A 22 19.88 37.66 -5.90
N ASP A 23 21.13 37.75 -5.46
CA ASP A 23 22.00 36.61 -5.18
C ASP A 23 21.77 36.07 -3.76
N ALA A 24 20.70 35.29 -3.63
CA ALA A 24 20.33 34.61 -2.38
C ALA A 24 21.42 33.65 -1.87
N ALA A 25 22.18 33.01 -2.77
CA ALA A 25 23.24 32.08 -2.40
C ALA A 25 24.43 32.83 -1.79
N ALA A 26 24.83 33.96 -2.38
CA ALA A 26 25.89 34.79 -1.81
C ALA A 26 25.50 35.38 -0.46
N LEU A 27 24.22 35.73 -0.22
CA LEU A 27 23.75 36.32 1.04
C LEU A 27 23.80 35.33 2.24
N GLY A 28 23.72 34.01 2.00
CA GLY A 28 23.97 32.94 2.98
C GLY A 28 22.75 32.50 3.81
N GLU A 29 22.96 31.66 4.82
CA GLU A 29 21.86 31.01 5.59
C GLU A 29 20.93 32.01 6.33
N SER A 30 21.42 33.20 6.68
CA SER A 30 20.63 34.25 7.35
C SER A 30 19.77 35.12 6.42
N THR A 31 19.80 34.89 5.11
CA THR A 31 19.22 35.81 4.10
C THR A 31 17.72 36.06 4.31
N GLU A 32 16.96 34.99 4.54
CA GLU A 32 15.51 35.04 4.69
C GLU A 32 15.08 36.02 5.80
N SER A 33 15.59 35.78 7.02
CA SER A 33 15.35 36.61 8.21
C SER A 33 15.79 38.07 8.00
N PHE A 34 16.86 38.28 7.24
CA PHE A 34 17.32 39.63 6.90
C PHE A 34 16.40 40.36 5.93
N VAL A 35 15.97 39.71 4.84
CA VAL A 35 15.06 40.32 3.85
C VAL A 35 13.70 40.64 4.51
N GLU A 36 13.19 39.74 5.34
CA GLU A 36 11.99 39.99 6.15
C GLU A 36 12.21 41.13 7.18
N THR A 37 13.40 41.25 7.77
CA THR A 37 13.75 42.38 8.65
C THR A 37 13.85 43.70 7.88
N LEU A 38 14.41 43.70 6.66
CA LEU A 38 14.45 44.88 5.79
C LEU A 38 13.03 45.32 5.38
N LEU A 39 12.15 44.39 5.03
CA LEU A 39 10.76 44.70 4.67
C LEU A 39 9.97 45.28 5.86
N LYS A 40 10.26 44.86 7.10
CA LYS A 40 9.58 45.33 8.32
C LYS A 40 10.20 46.59 8.94
N CYS A 41 11.50 46.80 8.77
CA CYS A 41 12.28 47.86 9.42
C CYS A 41 12.88 48.83 8.40
N GLN A 42 12.08 49.31 7.44
CA GLN A 42 12.46 50.46 6.61
C GLN A 42 12.56 51.73 7.48
N PRO A 43 13.55 52.61 7.24
CA PRO A 43 13.64 53.88 7.97
C PRO A 43 12.46 54.80 7.66
N SER A 44 12.04 55.59 8.63
CA SER A 44 11.03 56.63 8.43
C SER A 44 11.50 57.71 7.45
N THR A 45 10.55 58.48 6.92
CA THR A 45 10.86 59.60 6.00
C THR A 45 11.83 60.62 6.62
N ASP A 46 11.81 60.81 7.94
CA ASP A 46 12.70 61.76 8.63
C ASP A 46 14.08 61.17 8.95
N GLU A 47 14.18 59.86 9.19
CA GLU A 47 15.47 59.17 9.29
C GLU A 47 16.18 59.15 7.93
N ASN A 48 15.45 58.87 6.84
CA ASN A 48 15.96 58.94 5.48
C ASN A 48 16.47 60.35 5.11
N LYS A 49 15.78 61.42 5.54
CA LYS A 49 16.28 62.81 5.38
C LYS A 49 17.60 63.03 6.14
N LYS A 50 17.70 62.55 7.38
CA LYS A 50 18.90 62.70 8.21
C LYS A 50 20.10 61.95 7.62
N LEU A 51 19.89 60.69 7.23
CA LEU A 51 20.91 59.87 6.56
C LEU A 51 21.38 60.52 5.25
N LYS A 52 20.45 61.00 4.42
CA LYS A 52 20.78 61.70 3.16
C LYS A 52 21.51 63.04 3.36
N ALA A 53 21.36 63.67 4.52
CA ALA A 53 22.03 64.94 4.87
C ALA A 53 23.39 64.75 5.57
N TYR A 54 23.80 63.52 5.84
CA TYR A 54 25.08 63.21 6.49
C TYR A 54 26.26 63.50 5.54
N GLN A 55 27.26 64.22 6.05
CA GLN A 55 28.47 64.62 5.32
C GLN A 55 29.77 64.17 6.01
N GLY A 56 29.66 63.33 7.05
CA GLY A 56 30.81 62.74 7.73
C GLY A 56 31.33 61.51 6.99
N ASP A 57 32.28 60.80 7.59
CA ASP A 57 32.86 59.60 6.99
C ASP A 57 31.86 58.42 7.02
N PHE A 58 31.82 57.64 5.94
CA PHE A 58 30.97 56.46 5.84
C PHE A 58 31.29 55.43 6.93
N ASP A 59 32.58 55.27 7.25
CA ASP A 59 33.06 54.28 8.22
C ASP A 59 32.79 54.68 9.69
N GLU A 60 32.40 55.93 9.96
CA GLU A 60 31.93 56.40 11.28
C GLU A 60 30.44 56.06 11.56
N LEU A 61 29.67 55.69 10.53
CA LEU A 61 28.28 55.27 10.68
C LEU A 61 28.17 53.85 11.26
N GLY A 62 27.10 53.58 11.99
CA GLY A 62 26.78 52.21 12.42
C GLY A 62 26.43 51.31 11.23
N PRO A 63 26.61 49.98 11.32
CA PRO A 63 26.33 49.05 10.22
C PRO A 63 24.90 49.16 9.66
N ALA A 64 23.90 49.45 10.52
CA ALA A 64 22.53 49.69 10.09
C ALA A 64 22.41 50.96 9.23
N GLU A 65 22.99 52.06 9.68
CA GLU A 65 23.02 53.34 8.99
C GLU A 65 23.79 53.25 7.66
N GLN A 66 24.92 52.52 7.64
CA GLN A 66 25.69 52.23 6.42
C GLN A 66 24.85 51.50 5.37
N VAL A 67 24.13 50.43 5.76
CA VAL A 67 23.25 49.68 4.85
C VAL A 67 22.10 50.55 4.35
N PHE A 68 21.44 51.32 5.22
CA PHE A 68 20.34 52.19 4.79
C PHE A 68 20.82 53.36 3.90
N LEU A 69 22.02 53.90 4.13
CA LEU A 69 22.60 54.94 3.28
C LEU A 69 22.91 54.42 1.86
N LEU A 70 23.36 53.16 1.75
CA LEU A 70 23.57 52.48 0.46
C LEU A 70 22.26 52.08 -0.23
N LEU A 71 21.18 51.83 0.51
CA LEU A 71 19.86 51.50 -0.03
C LEU A 71 19.01 52.73 -0.41
N LEU A 72 19.29 53.90 0.16
CA LEU A 72 18.61 55.18 -0.15
C LEU A 72 18.49 55.54 -1.66
N PRO A 73 19.53 55.35 -2.51
CA PRO A 73 19.44 55.63 -3.94
C PRO A 73 18.78 54.51 -4.77
N VAL A 74 18.36 53.40 -4.16
CA VAL A 74 17.78 52.25 -4.87
C VAL A 74 16.32 52.50 -5.22
N ASP A 75 16.08 52.76 -6.51
CA ASP A 75 14.74 52.92 -7.05
C ASP A 75 13.88 51.67 -6.81
N ARG A 76 12.65 51.86 -6.31
CA ARG A 76 11.64 50.80 -6.11
C ARG A 76 12.10 49.64 -5.19
N LEU A 77 12.98 49.92 -4.23
CA LEU A 77 13.56 48.98 -3.26
C LEU A 77 12.57 47.96 -2.66
N GLU A 78 11.39 48.41 -2.19
CA GLU A 78 10.40 47.51 -1.57
C GLU A 78 9.94 46.39 -2.52
N VAL A 79 9.82 46.67 -3.82
CA VAL A 79 9.43 45.66 -4.81
C VAL A 79 10.58 44.69 -5.05
N LYS A 80 11.81 45.19 -5.17
CA LYS A 80 13.02 44.36 -5.33
C LYS A 80 13.23 43.42 -4.15
N LEU A 81 13.02 43.89 -2.91
CA LEU A 81 13.05 43.05 -1.71
C LEU A 81 11.95 41.98 -1.70
N LYS A 82 10.74 42.28 -2.19
CA LYS A 82 9.67 41.27 -2.35
C LYS A 82 10.01 40.21 -3.41
N VAL A 83 10.64 40.61 -4.53
CA VAL A 83 11.10 39.67 -5.57
C VAL A 83 12.23 38.78 -5.05
N LEU A 84 13.21 39.34 -4.31
CA LEU A 84 14.25 38.54 -3.65
C LEU A 84 13.65 37.57 -2.64
N ARG A 85 12.69 38.01 -1.81
CA ARG A 85 11.97 37.13 -0.88
C ARG A 85 11.26 36.00 -1.63
N TYR A 86 10.57 36.31 -2.72
CA TYR A 86 9.90 35.32 -3.55
C TYR A 86 10.90 34.27 -4.08
N ARG A 87 12.05 34.69 -4.62
CA ARG A 87 13.14 33.78 -5.05
C ARG A 87 13.60 32.84 -3.93
N ILE A 88 13.82 33.36 -2.72
CA ILE A 88 14.27 32.57 -1.56
C ILE A 88 13.29 31.43 -1.24
N PHE A 89 11.99 31.70 -1.22
CA PHE A 89 10.97 30.71 -0.84
C PHE A 89 10.40 29.88 -2.01
N LEU A 90 10.67 30.25 -3.27
CA LEU A 90 10.03 29.65 -4.44
C LEU A 90 10.21 28.12 -4.47
N SER A 91 11.45 27.63 -4.29
CA SER A 91 11.77 26.21 -4.39
C SER A 91 11.02 25.35 -3.35
N GLU A 92 11.03 25.76 -2.07
CA GLU A 92 10.35 25.01 -1.01
C GLU A 92 8.82 25.08 -1.15
N ARG A 93 8.26 26.27 -1.39
CA ARG A 93 6.81 26.45 -1.55
C ARG A 93 6.29 25.70 -2.78
N SER A 94 6.94 25.84 -3.93
CA SER A 94 6.52 25.13 -5.15
C SER A 94 6.63 23.62 -4.96
N LYS A 95 7.74 23.10 -4.43
CA LYS A 95 7.90 21.67 -4.17
C LYS A 95 6.78 21.10 -3.29
N GLY A 96 6.44 21.76 -2.18
CA GLY A 96 5.34 21.32 -1.30
C GLY A 96 3.98 21.28 -2.00
N LEU A 97 3.73 22.23 -2.91
CA LEU A 97 2.51 22.27 -3.73
C LEU A 97 2.52 21.15 -4.80
N LEU A 98 3.62 21.00 -5.54
CA LEU A 98 3.82 19.96 -6.57
C LEU A 98 3.69 18.55 -5.97
N ASP A 99 4.33 18.29 -4.82
CA ASP A 99 4.21 17.02 -4.08
C ASP A 99 2.74 16.74 -3.68
N THR A 100 2.00 17.76 -3.25
CA THR A 100 0.59 17.63 -2.85
C THR A 100 -0.33 17.38 -4.06
N LEU A 101 -0.12 18.09 -5.18
CA LEU A 101 -0.86 17.91 -6.42
C LEU A 101 -0.65 16.48 -6.98
N ASN A 102 0.61 16.06 -7.12
CA ASN A 102 0.99 14.71 -7.56
C ASN A 102 0.41 13.62 -6.65
N PHE A 103 0.41 13.84 -5.33
CA PHE A 103 -0.17 12.90 -4.37
C PHE A 103 -1.68 12.70 -4.59
N VAL A 104 -2.46 13.78 -4.80
CA VAL A 104 -3.90 13.69 -5.08
C VAL A 104 -4.18 13.00 -6.41
N ILE A 105 -3.40 13.31 -7.46
CA ILE A 105 -3.46 12.64 -8.76
C ILE A 105 -3.23 11.13 -8.60
N SER A 106 -2.10 10.75 -8.00
CA SER A 106 -1.70 9.35 -7.83
C SER A 106 -2.70 8.53 -6.99
N VAL A 107 -3.26 9.11 -5.92
CA VAL A 107 -4.31 8.43 -5.13
C VAL A 107 -5.59 8.25 -5.94
N SER A 108 -5.99 9.26 -6.73
CA SER A 108 -7.18 9.18 -7.58
C SER A 108 -7.02 8.10 -8.66
N GLU A 109 -5.89 8.09 -9.34
CA GLU A 109 -5.55 7.07 -10.36
C GLU A 109 -5.50 5.67 -9.76
N LYS A 110 -4.85 5.47 -8.60
CA LYS A 110 -4.83 4.17 -7.92
C LYS A 110 -6.23 3.63 -7.61
N VAL A 111 -7.13 4.48 -7.12
CA VAL A 111 -8.52 4.07 -6.85
C VAL A 111 -9.25 3.70 -8.14
N GLN A 112 -9.07 4.48 -9.21
CA GLN A 112 -9.73 4.24 -10.49
C GLN A 112 -9.15 3.04 -11.26
N GLN A 113 -7.86 2.73 -11.09
CA GLN A 113 -7.18 1.65 -11.81
C GLN A 113 -7.30 0.30 -11.09
N SER A 114 -7.37 0.28 -9.75
CA SER A 114 -7.43 -0.94 -8.92
C SER A 114 -8.47 -1.97 -9.38
N ALA A 115 -7.98 -3.06 -9.98
CA ALA A 115 -8.80 -4.21 -10.38
C ALA A 115 -9.32 -4.99 -9.16
N LEU A 116 -8.54 -5.06 -8.09
CA LEU A 116 -8.95 -5.73 -6.84
C LEU A 116 -10.08 -4.98 -6.15
N LEU A 117 -10.01 -3.64 -6.04
CA LEU A 117 -11.10 -2.82 -5.49
C LEU A 117 -12.36 -2.94 -6.35
N LYS A 118 -12.25 -2.84 -7.69
CA LYS A 118 -13.37 -3.06 -8.63
C LYS A 118 -14.10 -4.37 -8.36
N THR A 119 -13.34 -5.46 -8.23
CA THR A 119 -13.90 -6.80 -8.00
C THR A 119 -14.55 -6.91 -6.62
N VAL A 120 -13.95 -6.32 -5.58
CA VAL A 120 -14.55 -6.27 -4.23
C VAL A 120 -15.85 -5.45 -4.23
N LEU A 121 -15.91 -4.32 -4.93
CA LEU A 121 -17.13 -3.51 -5.07
C LEU A 121 -18.23 -4.27 -5.83
N LEU A 122 -17.88 -5.05 -6.86
CA LEU A 122 -18.81 -5.93 -7.56
C LEU A 122 -19.36 -7.04 -6.64
N VAL A 123 -18.52 -7.69 -5.84
CA VAL A 123 -18.99 -8.70 -4.86
C VAL A 123 -19.91 -8.07 -3.80
N ILE A 124 -19.65 -6.82 -3.38
CA ILE A 124 -20.54 -6.06 -2.50
C ILE A 124 -21.89 -5.80 -3.18
N LEU A 125 -21.90 -5.44 -4.46
CA LEU A 125 -23.11 -5.23 -5.26
C LEU A 125 -23.93 -6.53 -5.38
N GLU A 126 -23.29 -7.66 -5.69
CA GLU A 126 -23.96 -8.97 -5.81
C GLU A 126 -24.55 -9.44 -4.48
N ILE A 127 -23.79 -9.34 -3.38
CA ILE A 127 -24.30 -9.64 -2.02
C ILE A 127 -25.45 -8.69 -1.67
N GLY A 128 -25.32 -7.40 -1.97
CA GLY A 128 -26.34 -6.38 -1.72
C GLY A 128 -27.64 -6.66 -2.48
N ASN A 129 -27.55 -6.94 -3.78
CA ASN A 129 -28.70 -7.31 -4.61
C ASN A 129 -29.39 -8.57 -4.07
N LYS A 130 -28.62 -9.61 -3.72
CA LYS A 130 -29.20 -10.87 -3.23
C LYS A 130 -29.82 -10.76 -1.84
N LEU A 131 -29.25 -9.95 -0.94
CA LEU A 131 -29.84 -9.67 0.39
C LEU A 131 -31.10 -8.80 0.32
N ASN A 132 -31.23 -7.96 -0.71
CA ASN A 132 -32.38 -7.08 -0.92
C ASN A 132 -33.39 -7.63 -1.96
N GLU A 133 -33.29 -8.90 -2.33
CA GLU A 133 -34.15 -9.56 -3.32
C GLU A 133 -35.64 -9.39 -2.98
N GLY A 134 -36.46 -9.08 -3.99
CA GLY A 134 -37.88 -8.75 -3.80
C GLY A 134 -38.16 -7.29 -3.39
N THR A 135 -37.13 -6.48 -3.09
CA THR A 135 -37.27 -5.04 -2.86
C THR A 135 -36.74 -4.22 -4.05
N SER A 136 -37.07 -2.93 -4.11
CA SER A 136 -36.49 -1.97 -5.08
C SER A 136 -34.98 -1.77 -4.94
N ARG A 137 -34.35 -2.29 -3.88
CA ARG A 137 -32.90 -2.25 -3.64
C ARG A 137 -32.17 -3.54 -4.08
N GLY A 138 -32.89 -4.55 -4.56
CA GLY A 138 -32.35 -5.88 -4.90
C GLY A 138 -32.00 -6.11 -6.38
N ARG A 139 -32.11 -5.08 -7.21
CA ARG A 139 -31.93 -5.15 -8.68
C ARG A 139 -31.25 -3.89 -9.23
N VAL A 140 -30.22 -3.41 -8.54
CA VAL A 140 -29.46 -2.23 -8.96
C VAL A 140 -28.19 -2.63 -9.71
N GLU A 141 -27.80 -1.83 -10.69
CA GLU A 141 -26.58 -2.05 -11.51
C GLU A 141 -25.32 -1.45 -10.86
N GLY A 142 -25.48 -0.67 -9.80
CA GLY A 142 -24.40 -0.06 -9.03
C GLY A 142 -24.90 0.63 -7.76
N PHE A 143 -23.97 1.17 -6.98
CA PHE A 143 -24.22 2.00 -5.81
C PHE A 143 -23.25 3.18 -5.79
N ALA A 144 -23.63 4.30 -5.17
CA ALA A 144 -22.76 5.47 -5.08
C ALA A 144 -21.72 5.28 -3.96
N ALA A 145 -20.55 5.93 -4.03
CA ALA A 145 -19.51 5.79 -3.01
C ALA A 145 -20.05 5.89 -1.57
N LYS A 146 -20.88 6.91 -1.29
CA LYS A 146 -21.52 7.15 0.01
C LYS A 146 -22.25 5.94 0.61
N ASP A 147 -22.76 5.03 -0.22
CA ASP A 147 -23.52 3.85 0.23
C ASP A 147 -22.61 2.82 0.92
N LEU A 148 -21.29 2.86 0.69
CA LEU A 148 -20.31 2.08 1.47
C LEU A 148 -20.31 2.46 2.96
N LYS A 149 -20.70 3.69 3.34
CA LYS A 149 -20.89 4.03 4.77
C LYS A 149 -21.99 3.14 5.40
N GLN A 150 -23.01 2.75 4.64
CA GLN A 150 -24.05 1.83 5.11
C GLN A 150 -23.56 0.37 5.14
N VAL A 151 -22.70 -0.04 4.20
CA VAL A 151 -22.02 -1.35 4.21
C VAL A 151 -21.18 -1.51 5.49
N VAL A 152 -20.36 -0.51 5.83
CA VAL A 152 -19.54 -0.45 7.05
C VAL A 152 -20.40 -0.54 8.32
N ARG A 153 -21.56 0.14 8.34
CA ARG A 153 -22.49 0.15 9.48
C ARG A 153 -23.32 -1.14 9.63
N THR A 154 -23.43 -1.96 8.60
CA THR A 154 -24.31 -3.14 8.62
C THR A 154 -23.64 -4.29 9.38
N LYS A 155 -24.17 -4.59 10.57
CA LYS A 155 -23.60 -5.59 11.50
C LYS A 155 -23.45 -6.95 10.83
N GLY A 156 -22.22 -7.46 10.80
CA GLY A 156 -21.89 -8.76 10.22
C GLY A 156 -21.70 -8.79 8.70
N PHE A 157 -22.02 -7.72 7.96
CA PHE A 157 -21.82 -7.68 6.51
C PHE A 157 -20.34 -7.82 6.14
N MET A 158 -19.47 -7.03 6.76
CA MET A 158 -18.03 -7.05 6.48
C MET A 158 -17.39 -8.43 6.76
N ALA A 159 -17.72 -9.05 7.89
CA ALA A 159 -17.29 -10.42 8.21
C ALA A 159 -17.84 -11.47 7.21
N TYR A 160 -19.05 -11.28 6.67
CA TYR A 160 -19.59 -12.14 5.63
C TYR A 160 -18.90 -11.92 4.27
N LEU A 161 -18.67 -10.67 3.87
CA LEU A 161 -17.89 -10.31 2.68
C LEU A 161 -16.50 -10.95 2.72
N ILE A 162 -15.75 -10.77 3.81
CA ILE A 162 -14.42 -11.38 3.99
C ILE A 162 -14.48 -12.91 3.89
N LYS A 163 -15.52 -13.55 4.45
CA LYS A 163 -15.73 -14.99 4.30
C LYS A 163 -15.96 -15.37 2.83
N VAL A 164 -16.85 -14.68 2.11
CA VAL A 164 -17.15 -14.95 0.69
C VAL A 164 -15.90 -14.78 -0.18
N LEU A 165 -15.14 -13.71 0.03
CA LEU A 165 -13.87 -13.48 -0.66
C LEU A 165 -12.86 -14.59 -0.34
N GLY A 166 -12.68 -14.94 0.95
CA GLY A 166 -11.74 -15.99 1.37
C GLY A 166 -12.10 -17.42 0.96
N GLU A 167 -13.36 -17.70 0.62
CA GLU A 167 -13.84 -18.99 0.10
C GLU A 167 -13.95 -19.02 -1.45
N GLY A 168 -13.87 -17.86 -2.12
CA GLY A 168 -14.02 -17.72 -3.57
C GLY A 168 -12.74 -17.28 -4.28
N GLN A 169 -12.16 -16.15 -3.88
CA GLN A 169 -10.96 -15.52 -4.43
C GLN A 169 -10.10 -14.91 -3.31
N PRO A 170 -9.26 -15.71 -2.63
CA PRO A 170 -8.45 -15.26 -1.49
C PRO A 170 -7.52 -14.07 -1.82
N GLU A 171 -7.12 -13.91 -3.08
CA GLU A 171 -6.34 -12.77 -3.57
C GLU A 171 -7.01 -11.42 -3.29
N LEU A 172 -8.35 -11.35 -3.33
CA LEU A 172 -9.11 -10.14 -3.05
C LEU A 172 -9.02 -9.70 -1.58
N LEU A 173 -8.61 -10.57 -0.65
CA LEU A 173 -8.39 -10.19 0.75
C LEU A 173 -7.23 -9.20 0.92
N MET A 174 -6.40 -9.01 -0.11
CA MET A 174 -5.23 -8.13 -0.11
C MET A 174 -5.44 -6.79 -0.82
N PHE A 175 -6.62 -6.51 -1.40
CA PHE A 175 -6.89 -5.28 -2.19
C PHE A 175 -6.48 -3.99 -1.45
N TRP A 176 -6.68 -3.97 -0.13
CA TRP A 176 -6.38 -2.81 0.71
C TRP A 176 -4.89 -2.42 0.70
N LYS A 177 -3.98 -3.32 0.34
CA LYS A 177 -2.53 -3.04 0.32
C LYS A 177 -2.12 -2.03 -0.74
N GLU A 178 -2.87 -1.92 -1.84
CA GLU A 178 -2.58 -0.97 -2.93
C GLU A 178 -2.65 0.50 -2.46
N PHE A 179 -3.40 0.74 -1.38
CA PHE A 179 -3.63 2.04 -0.74
C PHE A 179 -2.69 2.30 0.45
N PHE A 180 -1.63 1.51 0.63
CA PHE A 180 -0.64 1.66 1.71
C PHE A 180 0.79 1.77 1.18
N ILE A 181 1.58 2.64 1.82
CA ILE A 181 3.05 2.68 1.67
C ILE A 181 3.66 2.51 3.06
N GLY A 182 4.21 1.32 3.32
CA GLY A 182 4.57 0.91 4.68
C GLY A 182 3.35 0.94 5.60
N ASN A 183 3.40 1.78 6.63
CA ASN A 183 2.28 1.99 7.57
C ASN A 183 1.35 3.17 7.19
N ARG A 184 1.70 3.98 6.17
CA ARG A 184 0.89 5.13 5.73
C ARG A 184 -0.32 4.66 4.93
N ASN A 185 -1.52 5.12 5.31
CA ASN A 185 -2.75 4.93 4.54
C ASN A 185 -2.93 6.14 3.62
N LEU A 186 -2.84 5.92 2.31
CA LEU A 186 -2.88 7.00 1.32
C LEU A 186 -4.24 7.70 1.28
N LEU A 187 -5.34 6.97 1.52
CA LEU A 187 -6.69 7.53 1.55
C LEU A 187 -6.95 8.38 2.81
N GLU A 188 -6.30 8.02 3.91
CA GLU A 188 -6.36 8.77 5.18
C GLU A 188 -5.59 10.09 5.14
N GLU A 189 -4.56 10.17 4.29
CA GLU A 189 -3.82 11.40 4.02
C GLU A 189 -4.54 12.23 2.95
N ALA A 190 -5.04 11.60 1.88
CA ALA A 190 -5.83 12.23 0.84
C ALA A 190 -7.08 12.98 1.37
N ARG A 191 -7.81 12.39 2.34
CA ARG A 191 -9.00 13.05 2.92
C ARG A 191 -8.68 14.32 3.74
N LYS A 192 -7.41 14.58 4.05
CA LYS A 192 -6.94 15.76 4.80
C LYS A 192 -6.48 16.91 3.89
N VAL A 193 -6.43 16.70 2.57
CA VAL A 193 -6.03 17.74 1.62
C VAL A 193 -7.15 18.77 1.48
N GLU A 194 -6.87 20.02 1.87
CA GLU A 194 -7.80 21.13 1.74
C GLU A 194 -7.64 21.81 0.37
N PHE A 195 -8.51 21.44 -0.58
CA PHE A 195 -8.44 21.93 -1.96
C PHE A 195 -8.54 23.47 -2.05
N GLY A 196 -9.28 24.13 -1.16
CA GLY A 196 -9.36 25.60 -1.12
C GLY A 196 -7.99 26.22 -0.83
N ALA A 197 -7.37 25.84 0.30
CA ALA A 197 -6.05 26.30 0.69
C ALA A 197 -4.97 25.96 -0.35
N LEU A 198 -5.04 24.78 -0.98
CA LEU A 198 -4.13 24.39 -2.05
C LEU A 198 -4.24 25.31 -3.28
N GLN A 199 -5.46 25.65 -3.71
CA GLN A 199 -5.69 26.57 -4.83
C GLN A 199 -5.26 28.00 -4.50
N GLU A 200 -5.54 28.47 -3.28
CA GLU A 200 -5.10 29.79 -2.80
C GLU A 200 -3.57 29.91 -2.76
N ALA A 201 -2.87 28.87 -2.29
CA ALA A 201 -1.41 28.84 -2.24
C ALA A 201 -0.75 28.80 -3.63
N VAL A 202 -1.33 28.08 -4.60
CA VAL A 202 -0.87 28.15 -6.01
C VAL A 202 -1.10 29.56 -6.58
N ALA A 203 -2.29 30.14 -6.36
CA ALA A 203 -2.61 31.49 -6.85
C ALA A 203 -1.71 32.58 -6.21
N GLU A 204 -1.24 32.38 -4.98
CA GLU A 204 -0.26 33.26 -4.35
C GLU A 204 1.12 33.20 -5.04
N VAL A 205 1.60 32.00 -5.40
CA VAL A 205 2.85 31.81 -6.16
C VAL A 205 2.73 32.44 -7.55
N GLU A 206 1.60 32.24 -8.25
CA GLU A 206 1.32 32.89 -9.54
C GLU A 206 1.31 34.43 -9.41
N LYS A 207 0.71 34.96 -8.34
CA LYS A 207 0.63 36.41 -8.09
C LYS A 207 1.99 37.04 -7.78
N GLU A 208 2.85 36.37 -7.01
CA GLU A 208 4.22 36.84 -6.74
C GLU A 208 5.11 36.74 -7.98
N ALA A 209 4.94 35.70 -8.82
CA ALA A 209 5.60 35.63 -10.13
C ALA A 209 5.20 36.80 -11.05
N GLU A 210 3.92 37.12 -11.14
CA GLU A 210 3.43 38.27 -11.90
C GLU A 210 3.90 39.61 -11.32
N ALA A 211 4.23 39.68 -10.02
CA ALA A 211 4.91 40.85 -9.45
C ALA A 211 6.38 40.92 -9.91
N ALA A 212 7.08 39.79 -9.97
CA ALA A 212 8.46 39.73 -10.48
C ALA A 212 8.55 40.07 -11.98
N LYS A 213 7.63 39.58 -12.83
CA LYS A 213 7.57 39.94 -14.25
C LYS A 213 7.31 41.44 -14.48
N ARG A 214 6.46 42.06 -13.64
CA ARG A 214 6.26 43.52 -13.65
C ARG A 214 7.49 44.29 -13.15
N GLU A 215 8.27 43.70 -12.26
CA GLU A 215 9.56 44.27 -11.84
C GLU A 215 10.56 44.25 -13.00
N LEU A 216 10.65 43.14 -13.74
CA LEU A 216 11.49 43.01 -14.92
C LEU A 216 11.13 44.09 -15.95
N ALA A 217 9.89 44.10 -16.46
CA ALA A 217 9.44 45.10 -17.43
C ALA A 217 9.67 46.57 -17.00
N ALA A 218 9.65 46.86 -15.69
CA ALA A 218 9.96 48.19 -15.18
C ALA A 218 11.48 48.49 -15.14
N VAL A 219 12.32 47.48 -14.88
CA VAL A 219 13.79 47.54 -14.97
C VAL A 219 14.25 47.61 -16.43
N ASP A 220 13.66 46.85 -17.35
CA ASP A 220 13.94 46.92 -18.79
C ASP A 220 13.76 48.36 -19.31
N MET A 221 12.64 48.98 -18.93
CA MET A 221 12.35 50.39 -19.22
C MET A 221 13.31 51.37 -18.52
N GLN A 222 14.03 50.97 -17.46
CA GLN A 222 15.11 51.78 -16.89
C GLN A 222 16.42 51.58 -17.67
N VAL A 223 16.74 50.34 -18.07
CA VAL A 223 17.93 49.99 -18.86
C VAL A 223 17.92 50.74 -20.21
N GLU A 224 16.80 50.70 -20.94
CA GLU A 224 16.69 51.40 -22.23
C GLU A 224 16.80 52.93 -22.07
N ARG A 225 16.24 53.52 -21.01
CA ARG A 225 16.42 54.97 -20.75
C ARG A 225 17.88 55.34 -20.42
N GLU A 226 18.58 54.53 -19.64
CA GLU A 226 20.00 54.75 -19.34
C GLU A 226 20.88 54.55 -20.58
N ARG A 227 20.47 53.66 -21.49
CA ARG A 227 21.09 53.48 -22.80
C ARG A 227 20.89 54.70 -23.69
N GLU A 228 19.65 55.16 -23.89
CA GLU A 228 19.33 56.39 -24.64
C GLU A 228 20.08 57.61 -24.08
N ARG A 229 20.16 57.73 -22.75
CA ARG A 229 20.92 58.79 -22.07
C ARG A 229 22.41 58.74 -22.43
N ARG A 230 23.03 57.56 -22.36
CA ARG A 230 24.45 57.36 -22.73
C ARG A 230 24.73 57.61 -24.20
N GLU A 231 23.88 57.11 -25.10
CA GLU A 231 24.01 57.33 -26.55
C GLU A 231 23.93 58.83 -26.89
N LYS A 232 23.04 59.57 -26.20
CA LYS A 232 22.98 61.03 -26.30
C LYS A 232 24.22 61.72 -25.72
N GLU A 233 24.65 61.36 -24.52
CA GLU A 233 25.84 61.96 -23.88
C GLU A 233 27.12 61.72 -24.69
N GLU A 234 27.25 60.57 -25.36
CA GLU A 234 28.36 60.31 -26.27
C GLU A 234 28.29 61.14 -27.55
N ALA A 235 27.08 61.40 -28.09
CA ALA A 235 26.88 62.27 -29.24
C ALA A 235 27.14 63.75 -28.89
N ASP A 236 26.61 64.22 -27.77
CA ASP A 236 26.86 65.57 -27.24
C ASP A 236 28.37 65.76 -26.99
N ARG A 237 29.06 64.78 -26.40
CA ARG A 237 30.53 64.82 -26.19
C ARG A 237 31.31 64.89 -27.49
N LYS A 238 30.98 64.10 -28.51
CA LYS A 238 31.64 64.17 -29.83
C LYS A 238 31.45 65.56 -30.47
N THR A 239 30.28 66.17 -30.29
CA THR A 239 29.99 67.51 -30.80
C THR A 239 30.75 68.60 -30.02
N GLU A 240 30.95 68.41 -28.71
CA GLU A 240 31.77 69.28 -27.84
C GLU A 240 33.27 69.15 -28.23
N GLU A 241 33.77 67.91 -28.42
CA GLU A 241 35.14 67.62 -28.90
C GLU A 241 35.41 68.16 -30.32
N GLU A 242 34.45 68.10 -31.24
CA GLU A 242 34.55 68.69 -32.58
C GLU A 242 34.63 70.24 -32.52
N ARG A 243 33.84 70.88 -31.64
CA ARG A 243 33.95 72.34 -31.41
C ARG A 243 35.27 72.75 -30.75
N GLU A 244 35.70 72.05 -29.71
CA GLU A 244 36.96 72.36 -29.03
C GLU A 244 38.16 72.14 -29.97
N GLY A 245 38.11 71.14 -30.85
CA GLY A 245 39.10 70.93 -31.91
C GLY A 245 39.14 72.02 -32.99
N GLU A 246 38.05 72.80 -33.16
CA GLU A 246 38.02 74.00 -34.01
C GLU A 246 38.44 75.29 -33.25
N GLU A 247 38.44 75.29 -31.90
CA GLU A 247 38.73 76.47 -31.06
C GLU A 247 40.11 76.43 -30.35
N GLU A 248 40.78 75.28 -30.23
CA GLU A 248 42.11 75.17 -29.61
C GLU A 248 43.29 75.48 -30.54
N GLU A 249 43.56 76.78 -30.73
CA GLU A 249 44.94 77.28 -30.81
C GLU A 249 45.21 78.51 -29.90
N GLY A 250 44.28 78.89 -29.01
CA GLY A 250 44.46 80.09 -28.16
C GLY A 250 43.67 80.22 -26.85
N SER A 251 42.82 79.26 -26.44
CA SER A 251 41.86 79.49 -25.34
C SER A 251 42.43 79.41 -23.90
N TRP A 252 43.66 78.96 -23.70
CA TRP A 252 44.29 78.87 -22.36
C TRP A 252 45.29 79.98 -22.07
N GLU A 253 45.77 80.72 -23.08
CA GLU A 253 46.72 81.82 -22.89
C GLU A 253 46.00 83.09 -22.44
N GLY A 254 46.10 83.41 -21.14
CA GLY A 254 45.56 84.63 -20.55
C GLY A 254 44.67 84.44 -19.33
N LEU A 255 44.29 83.20 -18.99
CA LEU A 255 43.56 82.88 -17.75
C LEU A 255 44.49 82.95 -16.53
N SER A 256 43.98 83.48 -15.43
CA SER A 256 44.67 83.45 -14.13
C SER A 256 44.75 82.02 -13.57
N GLU A 257 45.71 81.78 -12.66
CA GLU A 257 45.84 80.49 -11.97
C GLU A 257 44.54 80.09 -11.22
N GLU A 258 43.79 81.06 -10.69
CA GLU A 258 42.53 80.79 -10.00
C GLU A 258 41.41 80.34 -10.96
N GLU A 259 41.35 80.92 -12.16
CA GLU A 259 40.38 80.53 -13.20
C GLU A 259 40.70 79.15 -13.78
N ARG A 260 41.99 78.86 -14.01
CA ARG A 260 42.44 77.50 -14.35
C ARG A 260 42.03 76.49 -13.29
N ARG A 261 42.30 76.77 -12.02
CA ARG A 261 41.97 75.85 -10.91
C ARG A 261 40.46 75.60 -10.80
N LYS A 262 39.62 76.62 -11.03
CA LYS A 262 38.15 76.45 -11.06
C LYS A 262 37.70 75.57 -12.23
N LYS A 263 38.21 75.79 -13.46
CA LYS A 263 37.92 74.92 -14.61
C LYS A 263 38.36 73.47 -14.38
N GLU A 264 39.54 73.27 -13.80
CA GLU A 264 40.05 71.93 -13.46
C GLU A 264 39.19 71.25 -12.38
N GLU A 265 38.71 71.99 -11.37
CA GLU A 265 37.80 71.49 -10.33
C GLU A 265 36.39 71.13 -10.88
N GLU A 266 35.85 71.94 -11.79
CA GLU A 266 34.57 71.66 -12.48
C GLU A 266 34.70 70.43 -13.41
N LYS A 267 35.80 70.32 -14.16
CA LYS A 267 36.08 69.14 -15.00
C LYS A 267 36.21 67.87 -14.17
N ALA A 268 36.84 67.95 -12.99
CA ALA A 268 36.94 66.83 -12.04
C ALA A 268 35.56 66.41 -11.48
N LYS A 269 34.71 67.38 -11.09
CA LYS A 269 33.33 67.11 -10.62
C LYS A 269 32.48 66.44 -11.71
N ARG A 270 32.49 66.96 -12.95
CA ARG A 270 31.75 66.37 -14.09
C ARG A 270 32.22 64.94 -14.39
N ALA A 271 33.51 64.65 -14.25
CA ALA A 271 34.05 63.29 -14.39
C ALA A 271 33.63 62.34 -13.26
N GLU A 272 33.55 62.82 -12.01
CA GLU A 272 33.07 62.04 -10.87
C GLU A 272 31.58 61.71 -10.98
N GLU A 273 30.75 62.67 -11.41
CA GLU A 273 29.32 62.47 -11.66
C GLU A 273 29.09 61.44 -12.78
N LEU A 274 29.84 61.53 -13.88
CA LEU A 274 29.80 60.56 -14.98
C LEU A 274 30.17 59.15 -14.49
N ALA A 275 31.24 59.02 -13.69
CA ALA A 275 31.65 57.72 -13.14
C ALA A 275 30.59 57.09 -12.21
N LYS A 276 29.89 57.90 -11.40
CA LYS A 276 28.76 57.46 -10.57
C LYS A 276 27.56 57.03 -11.41
N ALA A 277 27.20 57.80 -12.42
CA ALA A 277 26.13 57.45 -13.36
C ALA A 277 26.45 56.14 -14.11
N ASP A 278 27.71 55.96 -14.50
CA ASP A 278 28.18 54.76 -15.17
C ASP A 278 28.15 53.51 -14.28
N GLN A 279 28.48 53.66 -12.99
CA GLN A 279 28.32 52.60 -12.01
C GLN A 279 26.85 52.23 -11.83
N LYS A 280 25.95 53.21 -11.63
CA LYS A 280 24.50 52.96 -11.53
C LYS A 280 23.98 52.22 -12.76
N GLY A 281 24.41 52.61 -13.96
CA GLY A 281 24.05 51.92 -15.20
C GLY A 281 24.54 50.47 -15.27
N ARG A 282 25.74 50.15 -14.76
CA ARG A 282 26.23 48.75 -14.69
C ARG A 282 25.46 47.91 -13.68
N GLU A 283 25.17 48.46 -12.51
CA GLU A 283 24.39 47.79 -11.45
C GLU A 283 22.95 47.50 -11.93
N LEU A 284 22.35 48.44 -12.67
CA LEU A 284 21.04 48.28 -13.28
C LEU A 284 20.98 47.13 -14.31
N VAL A 285 21.97 47.05 -15.20
CA VAL A 285 22.08 45.95 -16.18
C VAL A 285 22.32 44.60 -15.49
N SER A 286 23.20 44.54 -14.50
CA SER A 286 23.45 43.29 -13.75
C SER A 286 22.20 42.80 -13.01
N MET A 287 21.38 43.70 -12.48
CA MET A 287 20.09 43.39 -11.87
C MET A 287 19.06 42.91 -12.91
N HIS A 288 19.02 43.51 -14.10
CA HIS A 288 18.18 43.05 -15.22
C HIS A 288 18.52 41.60 -15.58
N GLU A 289 19.80 41.31 -15.86
CA GLU A 289 20.29 39.96 -16.20
C GLU A 289 19.94 38.93 -15.11
N ALA A 290 20.11 39.29 -13.84
CA ALA A 290 19.79 38.43 -12.71
C ALA A 290 18.28 38.14 -12.60
N LEU A 291 17.43 39.15 -12.85
CA LEU A 291 15.98 39.02 -12.78
C LEU A 291 15.38 38.29 -13.99
N GLU A 292 15.88 38.57 -15.20
CA GLU A 292 15.53 37.83 -16.42
C GLU A 292 15.90 36.35 -16.27
N SER A 293 17.12 36.07 -15.81
CA SER A 293 17.59 34.71 -15.56
C SER A 293 16.75 33.99 -14.49
N PHE A 294 16.42 34.66 -13.38
CA PHE A 294 15.55 34.10 -12.35
C PHE A 294 14.16 33.76 -12.91
N ILE A 295 13.52 34.67 -13.64
CA ILE A 295 12.18 34.46 -14.19
C ILE A 295 12.19 33.29 -15.18
N LYS A 296 13.11 33.30 -16.13
CA LYS A 296 13.18 32.30 -17.21
C LYS A 296 13.59 30.91 -16.74
N ASN A 297 14.55 30.82 -15.81
CA ASN A 297 15.15 29.55 -15.43
C ASN A 297 14.56 28.92 -14.16
N GLU A 298 13.96 29.72 -13.27
CA GLU A 298 13.37 29.24 -12.00
C GLU A 298 11.85 29.43 -11.95
N VAL A 299 11.32 30.58 -12.36
CA VAL A 299 9.89 30.89 -12.22
C VAL A 299 9.02 30.24 -13.29
N GLU A 300 9.35 30.43 -14.57
CA GLU A 300 8.54 29.94 -15.69
C GLU A 300 8.35 28.41 -15.71
N PRO A 301 9.39 27.58 -15.47
CA PRO A 301 9.21 26.12 -15.39
C PRO A 301 8.30 25.71 -14.24
N VAL A 302 8.46 26.33 -13.07
CA VAL A 302 7.64 26.06 -11.87
C VAL A 302 6.17 26.44 -12.10
N LEU A 303 5.91 27.59 -12.75
CA LEU A 303 4.54 27.99 -13.08
C LEU A 303 3.88 27.03 -14.07
N ALA A 304 4.61 26.57 -15.09
CA ALA A 304 4.09 25.60 -16.05
C ALA A 304 3.74 24.27 -15.36
N GLU A 305 4.65 23.72 -14.54
CA GLU A 305 4.42 22.47 -13.81
C GLU A 305 3.25 22.58 -12.80
N LEU A 306 3.17 23.70 -12.06
CA LEU A 306 2.04 23.97 -11.15
C LEU A 306 0.71 24.09 -11.91
N HIS A 307 0.70 24.75 -13.07
CA HIS A 307 -0.49 24.86 -13.92
C HIS A 307 -0.97 23.50 -14.41
N ASP A 308 -0.04 22.68 -14.93
CA ASP A 308 -0.36 21.41 -15.55
C ASP A 308 -0.81 20.38 -14.51
N LEU A 309 -0.11 20.27 -13.38
CA LEU A 309 -0.53 19.39 -12.28
C LEU A 309 -1.83 19.87 -11.60
N ARG A 310 -2.07 21.19 -11.50
CA ARG A 310 -3.38 21.71 -11.03
C ARG A 310 -4.52 21.29 -11.95
N THR A 311 -4.28 21.34 -13.26
CA THR A 311 -5.24 20.95 -14.30
C THR A 311 -5.49 19.45 -14.25
N GLN A 312 -4.44 18.62 -14.28
CA GLN A 312 -4.52 17.17 -14.16
C GLN A 312 -5.21 16.74 -12.86
N MET A 313 -4.86 17.34 -11.71
CA MET A 313 -5.53 17.05 -10.43
C MET A 313 -7.04 17.31 -10.52
N THR A 314 -7.44 18.43 -11.13
CA THR A 314 -8.87 18.79 -11.26
C THR A 314 -9.60 17.83 -12.21
N GLU A 315 -8.97 17.43 -13.32
CA GLU A 315 -9.55 16.46 -14.25
C GLU A 315 -9.65 15.06 -13.66
N THR A 316 -8.57 14.54 -13.06
CA THR A 316 -8.53 13.20 -12.45
C THR A 316 -9.49 13.10 -11.27
N THR A 317 -9.59 14.12 -10.42
CA THR A 317 -10.55 14.11 -9.31
C THR A 317 -12.00 14.23 -9.78
N ALA A 318 -12.29 15.05 -10.81
CA ALA A 318 -13.62 15.11 -11.42
C ALA A 318 -14.00 13.78 -12.10
N THR A 319 -13.04 13.12 -12.74
CA THR A 319 -13.22 11.79 -13.35
C THR A 319 -13.48 10.72 -12.29
N LEU A 320 -12.78 10.75 -11.16
CA LEU A 320 -13.05 9.89 -10.01
C LEU A 320 -14.46 10.12 -9.42
N SER A 321 -14.92 11.38 -9.34
CA SER A 321 -16.29 11.71 -8.92
C SER A 321 -17.34 11.08 -9.83
N ARG A 322 -17.16 11.16 -11.15
CA ARG A 322 -18.04 10.52 -12.15
C ARG A 322 -17.99 9.00 -12.05
N TYR A 323 -16.80 8.42 -11.86
CA TYR A 323 -16.59 6.98 -11.72
C TYR A 323 -17.39 6.37 -10.54
N PHE A 324 -17.60 7.12 -9.45
CA PHE A 324 -18.45 6.73 -8.32
C PHE A 324 -19.92 7.21 -8.42
N GLY A 325 -20.39 7.61 -9.60
CA GLY A 325 -21.77 7.97 -9.86
C GLY A 325 -22.20 9.34 -9.33
N GLY A 326 -21.26 10.28 -9.19
CA GLY A 326 -21.53 11.65 -8.75
C GLY A 326 -20.79 12.71 -9.56
N ASP A 327 -20.73 13.91 -9.00
CA ASP A 327 -19.99 15.05 -9.52
C ASP A 327 -19.14 15.71 -8.41
N ALA A 328 -18.40 16.76 -8.74
CA ALA A 328 -17.54 17.48 -7.80
C ALA A 328 -18.30 18.13 -6.61
N LYS A 329 -19.63 18.20 -6.64
CA LYS A 329 -20.46 18.75 -5.54
C LYS A 329 -21.10 17.66 -4.69
N THR A 330 -21.50 16.55 -5.31
CA THR A 330 -22.26 15.45 -4.70
C THR A 330 -21.37 14.28 -4.23
N ALA A 331 -20.20 14.11 -4.84
CA ALA A 331 -19.18 13.14 -4.48
C ALA A 331 -17.76 13.69 -4.74
N PRO A 332 -17.35 14.79 -4.09
CA PRO A 332 -15.98 15.30 -4.18
C PRO A 332 -14.96 14.24 -3.72
N PHE A 333 -13.73 14.34 -4.26
CA PHE A 333 -12.60 13.47 -3.93
C PHE A 333 -12.43 13.22 -2.43
N THR A 334 -12.54 14.25 -1.59
CA THR A 334 -12.39 14.15 -0.14
C THR A 334 -13.40 13.20 0.51
N ILE A 335 -14.67 13.22 0.05
CA ILE A 335 -15.72 12.30 0.52
C ILE A 335 -15.44 10.88 0.01
N ILE A 336 -14.98 10.72 -1.23
CA ILE A 336 -14.61 9.39 -1.78
C ILE A 336 -13.44 8.80 -0.98
N ALA A 337 -12.40 9.60 -0.71
CA ALA A 337 -11.24 9.20 0.09
C ALA A 337 -11.62 8.87 1.54
N GLU A 338 -12.47 9.69 2.19
CA GLU A 338 -13.01 9.42 3.53
C GLU A 338 -13.73 8.07 3.58
N VAL A 339 -14.68 7.85 2.67
CA VAL A 339 -15.50 6.64 2.62
C VAL A 339 -14.66 5.39 2.37
N LEU A 340 -13.71 5.45 1.42
CA LEU A 340 -12.83 4.32 1.12
C LEU A 340 -11.84 4.06 2.25
N SER A 341 -11.31 5.10 2.92
CA SER A 341 -10.47 4.95 4.11
C SER A 341 -11.22 4.23 5.23
N ASP A 342 -12.45 4.66 5.56
CA ASP A 342 -13.29 4.05 6.58
C ASP A 342 -13.66 2.59 6.24
N PHE A 343 -14.00 2.32 4.97
CA PHE A 343 -14.28 0.97 4.48
C PHE A 343 -13.07 0.04 4.59
N ILE A 344 -11.90 0.49 4.15
CA ILE A 344 -10.64 -0.27 4.22
C ILE A 344 -10.21 -0.49 5.67
N ALA A 345 -10.32 0.53 6.54
CA ALA A 345 -10.03 0.39 7.96
C ALA A 345 -10.92 -0.70 8.59
N LYS A 346 -12.23 -0.64 8.35
CA LYS A 346 -13.18 -1.65 8.85
C LYS A 346 -12.92 -3.04 8.27
N PHE A 347 -12.57 -3.13 6.98
CA PHE A 347 -12.22 -4.40 6.33
C PHE A 347 -11.00 -5.05 6.98
N ARG A 348 -9.94 -4.28 7.21
CA ARG A 348 -8.70 -4.77 7.84
C ARG A 348 -8.93 -5.25 9.27
N THR A 349 -9.72 -4.54 10.07
CA THR A 349 -10.07 -4.98 11.43
C THR A 349 -10.82 -6.31 11.42
N ASP A 350 -11.87 -6.45 10.60
CA ASP A 350 -12.65 -7.69 10.52
C ASP A 350 -11.84 -8.84 9.88
N LEU A 351 -10.89 -8.54 8.98
CA LEU A 351 -10.03 -9.53 8.34
C LEU A 351 -9.08 -10.16 9.38
N LEU A 352 -8.46 -9.35 10.24
CA LEU A 352 -7.62 -9.85 11.33
C LEU A 352 -8.41 -10.79 12.27
N ASP A 353 -9.67 -10.49 12.54
CA ASP A 353 -10.53 -11.34 13.35
C ASP A 353 -11.01 -12.60 12.62
N TYR A 354 -11.22 -12.53 11.31
CA TYR A 354 -11.48 -13.70 10.46
C TYR A 354 -10.27 -14.64 10.42
N GLU A 355 -9.06 -14.13 10.21
CA GLU A 355 -7.82 -14.92 10.18
C GLU A 355 -7.55 -15.61 11.54
N LYS A 356 -7.75 -14.91 12.66
CA LYS A 356 -7.66 -15.51 14.00
C LYS A 356 -8.65 -16.67 14.18
N LYS A 357 -9.91 -16.46 13.79
CA LYS A 357 -10.97 -17.50 13.88
C LYS A 357 -10.68 -18.69 12.96
N LYS A 358 -10.20 -18.45 11.74
CA LYS A 358 -9.79 -19.48 10.79
C LYS A 358 -8.66 -20.34 11.36
N LYS A 359 -7.59 -19.73 11.87
CA LYS A 359 -6.47 -20.45 12.52
C LYS A 359 -6.93 -21.26 13.73
N ALA A 360 -7.78 -20.70 14.60
CA ALA A 360 -8.33 -21.43 15.74
C ALA A 360 -9.15 -22.66 15.32
N LEU A 361 -9.97 -22.53 14.27
CA LEU A 361 -10.76 -23.64 13.71
C LEU A 361 -9.86 -24.72 13.09
N GLU A 362 -8.83 -24.33 12.33
CA GLU A 362 -7.84 -25.25 11.75
C GLU A 362 -7.07 -26.01 12.84
N GLU A 363 -6.71 -25.34 13.95
CA GLU A 363 -6.11 -26.00 15.11
C GLU A 363 -7.05 -26.98 15.82
N GLU A 364 -8.33 -26.62 15.97
CA GLU A 364 -9.34 -27.49 16.57
C GLU A 364 -9.58 -28.74 15.70
N GLN A 365 -9.70 -28.57 14.38
CA GLN A 365 -9.79 -29.68 13.42
C GLN A 365 -8.54 -30.57 13.48
N ARG A 366 -7.34 -29.98 13.57
CA ARG A 366 -6.09 -30.73 13.73
C ARG A 366 -6.05 -31.53 15.04
N LYS A 367 -6.58 -30.99 16.15
CA LYS A 367 -6.71 -31.71 17.43
C LYS A 367 -7.71 -32.86 17.32
N LYS A 368 -8.88 -32.63 16.73
CA LYS A 368 -9.92 -33.64 16.48
C LYS A 368 -9.42 -34.79 15.59
N LYS A 369 -8.72 -34.48 14.49
CA LYS A 369 -8.11 -35.48 13.61
C LYS A 369 -7.10 -36.36 14.36
N LYS A 370 -6.18 -35.77 15.13
CA LYS A 370 -5.21 -36.53 15.94
C LYS A 370 -5.87 -37.43 16.99
N ALA A 371 -6.92 -36.95 17.65
CA ALA A 371 -7.67 -37.75 18.63
C ALA A 371 -8.36 -38.96 17.97
N LEU A 372 -8.95 -38.77 16.79
CA LEU A 372 -9.56 -39.85 16.01
C LEU A 372 -8.51 -40.89 15.53
N GLU A 373 -7.35 -40.43 15.05
CA GLU A 373 -6.23 -41.30 14.65
C GLU A 373 -5.70 -42.11 15.86
N GLU A 374 -5.61 -41.50 17.05
CA GLU A 374 -5.21 -42.19 18.27
C GLU A 374 -6.25 -43.22 18.73
N GLU A 375 -7.55 -42.89 18.65
CA GLU A 375 -8.64 -43.82 18.96
C GLU A 375 -8.67 -45.02 18.01
N GLN A 376 -8.52 -44.79 16.70
CA GLN A 376 -8.41 -45.84 15.70
C GLN A 376 -7.20 -46.76 15.97
N ARG A 377 -6.04 -46.17 16.32
CA ARG A 377 -4.84 -46.94 16.68
C ARG A 377 -5.03 -47.77 17.94
N LYS A 378 -5.76 -47.26 18.95
CA LYS A 378 -6.12 -48.02 20.16
C LYS A 378 -7.03 -49.21 19.83
N LYS A 379 -8.09 -48.99 19.04
CA LYS A 379 -9.00 -50.08 18.60
C LYS A 379 -8.28 -51.14 17.77
N GLN A 380 -7.37 -50.74 16.87
CA GLN A 380 -6.54 -51.69 16.12
C GLN A 380 -5.63 -52.51 17.05
N ALA A 381 -4.96 -51.86 18.02
CA ALA A 381 -4.10 -52.57 18.97
C ALA A 381 -4.89 -53.54 19.87
N GLU A 382 -6.11 -53.17 20.27
CA GLU A 382 -7.01 -54.01 21.06
C GLU A 382 -7.53 -55.21 20.27
N LEU A 383 -7.94 -55.01 19.01
CA LEU A 383 -8.32 -56.10 18.09
C LEU A 383 -7.16 -57.08 17.87
N LEU A 384 -5.95 -56.56 17.66
CA LEU A 384 -4.75 -57.37 17.44
C LEU A 384 -4.38 -58.16 18.70
N LYS A 385 -4.62 -57.59 19.89
CA LYS A 385 -4.49 -58.30 21.18
C LYS A 385 -5.56 -59.37 21.36
N GLN A 386 -6.81 -59.14 20.97
CA GLN A 386 -7.86 -60.16 20.98
C GLN A 386 -7.55 -61.31 20.02
N GLN A 387 -7.08 -61.03 18.81
CA GLN A 387 -6.63 -62.05 17.86
C GLN A 387 -5.47 -62.88 18.41
N GLN A 388 -4.48 -62.24 19.06
CA GLN A 388 -3.40 -62.96 19.74
C GLN A 388 -3.91 -63.84 20.89
N GLN A 389 -4.86 -63.38 21.69
CA GLN A 389 -5.46 -64.18 22.76
C GLN A 389 -6.27 -65.37 22.20
N GLN A 390 -7.04 -65.19 21.14
CA GLN A 390 -7.73 -66.29 20.46
C GLN A 390 -6.76 -67.31 19.86
N GLN A 391 -5.68 -66.86 19.22
CA GLN A 391 -4.64 -67.76 18.71
C GLN A 391 -3.95 -68.55 19.84
N GLN A 392 -3.67 -67.91 20.99
CA GLN A 392 -3.11 -68.60 22.16
C GLN A 392 -4.09 -69.65 22.73
N GLN A 393 -5.38 -69.33 22.82
CA GLN A 393 -6.40 -70.29 23.26
C GLN A 393 -6.55 -71.46 22.27
N GLN A 394 -6.54 -71.20 20.96
CA GLN A 394 -6.56 -72.24 19.94
C GLN A 394 -5.31 -73.13 19.97
N GLN A 395 -4.13 -72.55 20.20
CA GLN A 395 -2.88 -73.31 20.39
C GLN A 395 -2.95 -74.21 21.62
N GLN A 396 -3.40 -73.69 22.76
CA GLN A 396 -3.58 -74.47 23.98
C GLN A 396 -4.60 -75.60 23.80
N GLN A 397 -5.74 -75.34 23.12
CA GLN A 397 -6.73 -76.37 22.82
C GLN A 397 -6.18 -77.44 21.85
N ALA A 398 -5.41 -77.06 20.85
CA ALA A 398 -4.78 -77.99 19.90
C ALA A 398 -3.69 -78.86 20.58
N GLU A 399 -2.91 -78.26 21.49
CA GLU A 399 -1.91 -78.98 22.29
C GLU A 399 -2.58 -79.99 23.23
N LEU A 400 -3.63 -79.58 23.96
CA LEU A 400 -4.42 -80.46 24.82
C LEU A 400 -5.09 -81.60 24.01
N ALA A 401 -5.63 -81.30 22.84
CA ALA A 401 -6.23 -82.30 21.95
C ALA A 401 -5.19 -83.30 21.41
N SER A 402 -3.96 -82.84 21.13
CA SER A 402 -2.85 -83.70 20.74
C SER A 402 -2.37 -84.58 21.90
N GLU A 403 -2.36 -84.07 23.13
CA GLU A 403 -2.02 -84.86 24.32
C GLU A 403 -3.07 -85.96 24.56
N VAL A 404 -4.36 -85.61 24.53
CA VAL A 404 -5.48 -86.58 24.65
C VAL A 404 -5.47 -87.61 23.51
N ALA A 405 -5.13 -87.22 22.28
CA ALA A 405 -4.98 -88.16 21.17
C ALA A 405 -3.82 -89.15 21.41
N SER A 406 -2.68 -88.65 21.91
CA SER A 406 -1.51 -89.48 22.28
C SER A 406 -1.83 -90.45 23.42
N SER A 407 -2.50 -89.99 24.48
CA SER A 407 -2.97 -90.82 25.60
C SER A 407 -3.96 -91.89 25.15
N ARG A 408 -4.92 -91.53 24.30
CA ARG A 408 -5.87 -92.47 23.68
C ARG A 408 -5.16 -93.52 22.80
N GLU A 409 -4.16 -93.13 22.01
CA GLU A 409 -3.34 -94.10 21.28
C GLU A 409 -2.53 -95.01 22.22
N GLY A 410 -1.95 -94.45 23.29
CA GLY A 410 -1.24 -95.19 24.33
C GLY A 410 -2.11 -96.25 24.98
N LEU A 411 -3.32 -95.87 25.39
CA LEU A 411 -4.34 -96.75 25.94
C LEU A 411 -4.75 -97.85 24.94
N MET A 412 -5.05 -97.48 23.68
CA MET A 412 -5.36 -98.46 22.62
C MET A 412 -4.21 -99.44 22.38
N ARG A 413 -2.95 -98.98 22.38
CA ARG A 413 -1.76 -99.83 22.24
C ARG A 413 -1.55 -100.75 23.45
N ALA A 414 -1.84 -100.29 24.67
CA ALA A 414 -1.77 -101.12 25.89
C ALA A 414 -2.84 -102.22 25.89
N VAL A 415 -4.10 -101.86 25.59
CA VAL A 415 -5.23 -102.79 25.45
C VAL A 415 -4.95 -103.84 24.38
N SER A 416 -4.43 -103.44 23.21
CA SER A 416 -4.08 -104.36 22.10
C SER A 416 -3.00 -105.37 22.45
N ARG A 417 -2.12 -105.06 23.43
CA ARG A 417 -1.07 -105.96 23.93
C ARG A 417 -1.54 -106.85 25.09
N GLY A 418 -2.75 -106.65 25.59
CA GLY A 418 -3.28 -107.34 26.77
C GLY A 418 -2.68 -106.88 28.10
N ASP A 419 -1.94 -105.77 28.11
CA ASP A 419 -1.29 -105.26 29.32
C ASP A 419 -2.28 -104.45 30.18
N LYS A 420 -2.98 -105.18 31.05
CA LYS A 420 -4.01 -104.62 31.92
C LYS A 420 -3.46 -103.64 32.97
N ALA A 421 -2.18 -103.78 33.36
CA ALA A 421 -1.57 -102.88 34.34
C ALA A 421 -1.23 -101.53 33.69
N ALA A 422 -0.61 -101.55 32.50
CA ALA A 422 -0.34 -100.33 31.75
C ALA A 422 -1.63 -99.60 31.33
N ALA A 423 -2.67 -100.33 30.92
CA ALA A 423 -3.95 -99.72 30.58
C ALA A 423 -4.68 -99.09 31.78
N ALA A 424 -4.56 -99.69 32.98
CA ALA A 424 -5.13 -99.11 34.20
C ALA A 424 -4.38 -97.84 34.64
N ALA A 425 -3.04 -97.85 34.63
CA ALA A 425 -2.24 -96.70 35.01
C ALA A 425 -2.47 -95.48 34.12
N ILE A 426 -2.60 -95.67 32.79
CA ILE A 426 -2.92 -94.58 31.85
C ILE A 426 -4.33 -94.01 32.10
N ALA A 427 -5.29 -94.86 32.52
CA ALA A 427 -6.64 -94.43 32.84
C ALA A 427 -6.75 -93.71 34.20
N GLU A 428 -5.94 -94.08 35.20
CA GLU A 428 -5.79 -93.34 36.45
C GLU A 428 -5.13 -91.97 36.20
N GLU A 429 -4.08 -91.90 35.37
CA GLU A 429 -3.41 -90.64 35.02
C GLU A 429 -4.33 -89.67 34.23
N GLU A 430 -5.22 -90.17 33.35
CA GLU A 430 -6.26 -89.32 32.74
C GLU A 430 -7.29 -88.82 33.78
N MET A 431 -7.69 -89.64 34.76
CA MET A 431 -8.64 -89.23 35.81
C MET A 431 -8.06 -88.17 36.76
N GLU A 432 -6.81 -88.33 37.22
CA GLU A 432 -6.17 -87.33 38.08
C GLU A 432 -5.98 -85.97 37.37
N LYS A 433 -5.72 -85.99 36.06
CA LYS A 433 -5.63 -84.77 35.23
C LYS A 433 -7.00 -84.11 35.00
N GLU A 434 -8.10 -84.88 34.89
CA GLU A 434 -9.46 -84.34 34.85
C GLU A 434 -9.87 -83.70 36.19
N GLU A 435 -9.53 -84.29 37.33
CA GLU A 435 -9.85 -83.72 38.66
C GLU A 435 -9.13 -82.40 38.96
N ALA A 436 -7.92 -82.20 38.41
CA ALA A 436 -7.18 -80.94 38.48
C ALA A 436 -7.70 -79.84 37.52
N GLY A 437 -8.51 -80.21 36.52
CA GLY A 437 -8.96 -79.35 35.41
C GLY A 437 -10.36 -78.75 35.57
N GLY A 438 -10.85 -78.58 36.80
CA GLY A 438 -12.23 -78.16 37.09
C GLY A 438 -12.68 -76.84 36.43
N GLU A 439 -13.90 -76.85 35.86
CA GLU A 439 -14.68 -75.69 35.40
C GLU A 439 -14.09 -74.82 34.25
N ALA A 440 -13.50 -75.41 33.21
CA ALA A 440 -13.10 -74.66 32.01
C ALA A 440 -13.38 -75.31 30.63
N ALA A 441 -14.32 -76.26 30.51
CA ALA A 441 -14.71 -76.83 29.22
C ALA A 441 -16.21 -77.13 29.11
N GLY A 442 -16.98 -76.17 28.59
CA GLY A 442 -18.37 -76.37 28.17
C GLY A 442 -18.49 -77.11 26.84
N VAL A 443 -17.91 -78.31 26.73
CA VAL A 443 -17.98 -79.17 25.54
C VAL A 443 -18.51 -80.54 25.93
N GLY A 444 -19.62 -80.94 25.32
CA GLY A 444 -20.40 -82.10 25.76
C GLY A 444 -19.77 -83.46 25.43
N ALA A 445 -19.17 -84.10 26.43
CA ALA A 445 -19.10 -85.55 26.54
C ALA A 445 -19.06 -85.92 28.04
N THR A 446 -20.17 -86.37 28.61
CA THR A 446 -20.25 -86.66 30.06
C THR A 446 -19.35 -87.85 30.46
N PRO A 447 -18.68 -87.80 31.64
CA PRO A 447 -17.76 -88.86 32.08
C PRO A 447 -18.36 -90.27 32.14
N LEU A 448 -19.68 -90.36 32.27
CA LEU A 448 -20.45 -91.61 32.26
C LEU A 448 -20.16 -92.48 31.03
N ALA A 449 -19.89 -91.89 29.85
CA ALA A 449 -19.68 -92.63 28.62
C ALA A 449 -18.34 -93.40 28.59
N ARG A 450 -17.25 -92.81 29.14
CA ARG A 450 -15.92 -93.45 29.15
C ARG A 450 -15.84 -94.53 30.23
N ALA A 451 -16.43 -94.31 31.40
CA ALA A 451 -16.60 -95.34 32.43
C ALA A 451 -17.46 -96.53 31.94
N ALA A 452 -18.52 -96.27 31.16
CA ALA A 452 -19.37 -97.31 30.58
C ALA A 452 -18.61 -98.24 29.60
N VAL A 453 -17.63 -97.71 28.84
CA VAL A 453 -16.80 -98.55 27.95
C VAL A 453 -15.89 -99.50 28.75
N VAL A 454 -15.29 -99.02 29.84
CA VAL A 454 -14.48 -99.89 30.73
C VAL A 454 -15.35 -100.96 31.41
N ALA A 455 -16.56 -100.60 31.86
CA ALA A 455 -17.53 -101.55 32.40
C ALA A 455 -18.02 -102.58 31.35
N ALA A 456 -18.25 -102.16 30.10
CA ALA A 456 -18.66 -103.03 29.01
C ALA A 456 -17.55 -104.00 28.54
N ILE A 457 -16.27 -103.59 28.63
CA ILE A 457 -15.12 -104.46 28.37
C ILE A 457 -14.97 -105.52 29.49
N MET A 458 -15.33 -105.19 30.73
CA MET A 458 -15.33 -106.14 31.86
C MET A 458 -16.51 -107.14 31.82
N ALA A 459 -17.65 -106.79 31.20
CA ALA A 459 -18.87 -107.59 31.21
C ALA A 459 -19.39 -107.91 29.80
N GLY A 460 -18.88 -108.98 29.19
CA GLY A 460 -19.23 -109.35 27.81
C GLY A 460 -20.67 -109.87 27.61
N ARG A 461 -21.52 -109.10 26.93
CA ARG A 461 -22.69 -109.61 26.16
C ARG A 461 -23.18 -108.62 25.09
N ARG A 462 -23.82 -109.14 24.04
CA ARG A 462 -24.34 -108.41 22.86
C ARG A 462 -25.84 -108.06 22.99
N THR A 463 -26.26 -106.95 22.37
CA THR A 463 -27.53 -106.70 21.63
C THR A 463 -27.35 -105.36 20.90
N ALA A 464 -27.47 -105.26 19.57
CA ALA A 464 -28.69 -105.11 18.74
C ALA A 464 -29.42 -103.76 19.01
N MET A 465 -29.29 -102.75 18.13
CA MET A 465 -30.08 -102.46 16.91
C MET A 465 -31.45 -101.83 17.26
N GLU A 466 -31.70 -100.56 16.92
CA GLU A 466 -32.62 -100.02 15.86
C GLU A 466 -32.63 -98.47 16.00
N ASP A 467 -33.04 -97.60 15.04
CA ASP A 467 -33.13 -97.64 13.56
C ASP A 467 -33.42 -96.19 13.03
N GLY A 468 -33.29 -95.95 11.72
CA GLY A 468 -33.69 -94.73 10.98
C GLY A 468 -32.57 -93.70 10.71
N SER A 469 -32.05 -93.53 9.47
CA SER A 469 -32.65 -92.95 8.23
C SER A 469 -32.97 -91.45 8.35
N GLU A 470 -32.79 -90.52 7.40
CA GLU A 470 -32.17 -90.39 6.05
C GLU A 470 -32.23 -88.85 5.74
N SER A 471 -31.44 -88.18 4.88
CA SER A 471 -30.27 -88.50 4.04
C SER A 471 -29.61 -87.18 3.55
N ASP A 472 -28.29 -87.19 3.31
CA ASP A 472 -27.46 -86.44 2.32
C ASP A 472 -27.78 -85.00 1.79
N ASP A 473 -26.67 -84.29 1.51
CA ASP A 473 -26.42 -83.20 0.53
C ASP A 473 -26.86 -81.72 0.79
N ASP A 474 -25.84 -80.93 1.16
CA ASP A 474 -25.27 -79.78 0.42
C ASP A 474 -25.92 -78.36 0.26
N GLU A 475 -24.97 -77.40 0.24
CA GLU A 475 -24.91 -76.05 -0.37
C GLU A 475 -25.67 -74.82 0.21
N ASP A 476 -24.83 -73.88 0.66
CA ASP A 476 -24.75 -72.43 0.36
C ASP A 476 -25.76 -71.36 0.85
N ASP A 477 -25.14 -70.21 1.21
CA ASP A 477 -25.52 -68.78 1.12
C ASP A 477 -27.03 -68.40 0.97
N ASP A 478 -27.57 -67.37 1.62
CA ASP A 478 -27.05 -66.00 1.63
C ASP A 478 -27.89 -65.05 2.54
N ASP A 479 -27.32 -63.87 2.79
CA ASP A 479 -27.87 -62.53 2.96
C ASP A 479 -29.12 -62.15 3.82
N THR A 480 -28.81 -61.17 4.67
CA THR A 480 -29.50 -59.86 4.91
C THR A 480 -30.86 -59.68 5.60
N VAL A 481 -30.79 -58.70 6.52
CA VAL A 481 -31.75 -57.60 6.78
C VAL A 481 -33.07 -57.90 7.51
N VAL A 482 -33.20 -57.23 8.66
CA VAL A 482 -34.51 -56.83 9.22
C VAL A 482 -34.54 -55.30 9.35
N VAL A 483 -35.49 -54.68 8.65
CA VAL A 483 -35.78 -53.23 8.72
C VAL A 483 -36.77 -52.96 9.84
N ALA A 484 -36.53 -51.93 10.68
CA ALA A 484 -37.59 -51.26 11.44
C ALA A 484 -37.24 -49.82 11.88
N THR A 485 -37.55 -48.84 11.02
CA THR A 485 -38.26 -47.58 11.34
C THR A 485 -37.93 -46.77 12.61
N GLN A 486 -37.51 -45.50 12.40
CA GLN A 486 -37.75 -44.39 13.33
C GLN A 486 -38.97 -43.55 12.87
N PRO A 487 -39.63 -42.82 13.79
CA PRO A 487 -40.46 -41.68 13.41
C PRO A 487 -40.12 -40.35 14.14
N LEU A 488 -40.58 -39.27 13.50
CA LEU A 488 -40.86 -37.89 14.00
C LEU A 488 -39.82 -36.75 13.83
N GLN A 489 -40.38 -35.69 13.23
CA GLN A 489 -39.91 -34.31 12.98
C GLN A 489 -39.87 -33.49 14.31
N GLU A 490 -39.43 -32.23 14.42
CA GLU A 490 -39.46 -31.06 13.52
C GLU A 490 -38.18 -30.16 13.61
N PRO A 491 -38.19 -28.81 13.40
CA PRO A 491 -37.89 -28.22 12.09
C PRO A 491 -36.77 -27.14 12.11
N GLY A 492 -36.27 -26.72 10.93
CA GLY A 492 -35.59 -25.41 10.79
C GLY A 492 -34.48 -25.30 9.74
N SER A 493 -34.80 -24.64 8.62
CA SER A 493 -33.92 -23.96 7.63
C SER A 493 -32.41 -24.29 7.55
N VAL A 494 -31.91 -24.71 6.37
CA VAL A 494 -30.86 -24.00 5.56
C VAL A 494 -30.94 -24.48 4.08
N GLY A 495 -32.04 -24.18 3.38
CA GLY A 495 -32.19 -24.46 1.94
C GLY A 495 -31.82 -23.27 1.05
N SER A 496 -30.57 -22.77 1.11
CA SER A 496 -30.12 -21.66 0.23
C SER A 496 -28.60 -21.47 0.17
N ARG A 497 -27.91 -21.51 1.32
CA ARG A 497 -26.51 -21.04 1.46
C ARG A 497 -25.48 -21.75 0.58
N ALA A 498 -25.66 -23.05 0.30
CA ALA A 498 -24.75 -23.81 -0.57
C ALA A 498 -24.88 -23.38 -2.05
N SER A 499 -26.09 -22.99 -2.47
CA SER A 499 -26.37 -22.54 -3.83
C SER A 499 -25.75 -21.17 -4.11
N THR A 500 -25.82 -20.23 -3.16
CA THR A 500 -25.26 -18.87 -3.33
C THR A 500 -23.75 -18.88 -3.58
N ALA A 501 -22.98 -19.67 -2.82
CA ALA A 501 -21.53 -19.77 -3.01
C ALA A 501 -21.15 -20.51 -4.30
N ALA A 502 -21.97 -21.46 -4.76
CA ALA A 502 -21.79 -22.12 -6.06
C ALA A 502 -22.09 -21.17 -7.23
N LEU A 503 -23.16 -20.36 -7.13
CA LEU A 503 -23.54 -19.37 -8.13
C LEU A 503 -22.50 -18.24 -8.26
N LEU A 504 -22.01 -17.68 -7.15
CA LEU A 504 -20.92 -16.70 -7.16
C LEU A 504 -19.63 -17.29 -7.76
N ARG A 505 -19.24 -18.53 -7.40
CA ARG A 505 -18.10 -19.20 -8.02
C ARG A 505 -18.28 -19.37 -9.52
N ALA A 506 -19.46 -19.79 -9.97
CA ALA A 506 -19.76 -19.94 -11.39
C ALA A 506 -19.70 -18.59 -12.15
N HIS A 507 -20.31 -17.53 -11.62
CA HIS A 507 -20.33 -16.22 -12.28
C HIS A 507 -18.93 -15.56 -12.35
N VAL A 508 -18.15 -15.67 -11.26
CA VAL A 508 -16.78 -15.16 -11.20
C VAL A 508 -15.84 -15.96 -12.13
N GLN A 509 -15.99 -17.28 -12.21
CA GLN A 509 -15.24 -18.10 -13.18
C GLN A 509 -15.64 -17.79 -14.63
N GLN A 510 -16.94 -17.58 -14.89
CA GLN A 510 -17.46 -17.28 -16.23
C GLN A 510 -16.98 -15.90 -16.74
N ARG A 511 -16.85 -14.89 -15.86
CA ARG A 511 -16.26 -13.58 -16.23
C ARG A 511 -14.73 -13.57 -16.27
N ARG A 512 -14.05 -14.47 -15.54
CA ARG A 512 -12.60 -14.68 -15.69
C ARG A 512 -12.23 -15.21 -17.09
N ALA A 513 -13.13 -15.95 -17.75
CA ALA A 513 -12.96 -16.35 -19.14
C ALA A 513 -13.09 -15.15 -20.10
N VAL A 514 -14.11 -14.30 -19.93
CA VAL A 514 -14.33 -13.12 -20.78
C VAL A 514 -13.20 -12.09 -20.67
N ALA A 515 -12.73 -11.81 -19.45
CA ALA A 515 -11.60 -10.91 -19.21
C ALA A 515 -10.24 -11.44 -19.70
N LEU A 516 -10.19 -12.68 -20.20
CA LEU A 516 -9.02 -13.28 -20.85
C LEU A 516 -9.24 -13.53 -22.36
N SER A 517 -10.45 -13.34 -22.89
CA SER A 517 -10.76 -13.46 -24.32
C SER A 517 -10.79 -12.13 -25.07
N ASP A 518 -11.11 -11.01 -24.39
CA ASP A 518 -11.05 -9.65 -24.98
C ASP A 518 -9.61 -9.14 -25.26
N GLY A 519 -8.61 -10.04 -25.21
CA GLY A 519 -7.20 -9.74 -25.52
C GLY A 519 -6.72 -10.24 -26.89
N SER A 520 -7.59 -10.86 -27.69
CA SER A 520 -7.24 -11.41 -29.01
C SER A 520 -8.46 -11.57 -29.91
N ASP A 521 -8.68 -10.60 -30.81
CA ASP A 521 -9.25 -10.78 -32.16
C ASP A 521 -9.47 -9.41 -32.85
N GLU A 522 -8.40 -8.79 -33.37
CA GLU A 522 -8.48 -7.87 -34.52
C GLU A 522 -7.20 -7.94 -35.37
N GLU A 523 -7.11 -8.95 -36.25
CA GLU A 523 -6.29 -8.88 -37.47
C GLU A 523 -7.00 -9.62 -38.61
N SER A 524 -7.45 -8.87 -39.63
CA SER A 524 -7.09 -9.07 -41.06
C SER A 524 -8.15 -8.57 -42.04
N SER A 525 -7.82 -7.46 -42.73
CA SER A 525 -8.00 -7.33 -44.18
C SER A 525 -7.15 -6.16 -44.67
N ASP A 526 -6.37 -6.40 -45.73
CA ASP A 526 -5.29 -5.54 -46.22
C ASP A 526 -5.77 -4.23 -46.90
N GLU A 527 -4.95 -3.16 -46.84
CA GLU A 527 -4.16 -2.70 -48.01
C GLU A 527 -3.19 -1.53 -47.68
N ASP A 528 -1.95 -1.66 -48.19
CA ASP A 528 -0.93 -0.65 -48.54
C ASP A 528 -0.69 0.65 -47.72
N VAL A 529 0.44 0.68 -46.99
CA VAL A 529 1.26 1.90 -46.76
C VAL A 529 2.77 1.56 -46.75
N PRO A 530 3.64 2.26 -47.51
CA PRO A 530 5.09 2.01 -47.51
C PRO A 530 5.91 2.98 -46.62
N HIS A 531 6.78 2.39 -45.77
CA HIS A 531 8.01 2.95 -45.13
C HIS A 531 7.88 4.21 -44.22
N ARG A 532 8.52 4.30 -43.03
CA ARG A 532 10.00 4.36 -42.88
C ARG A 532 10.49 4.42 -41.39
N ALA A 533 11.32 3.43 -41.01
CA ALA A 533 12.51 3.45 -40.11
C ALA A 533 12.56 4.04 -38.65
N ALA A 534 13.38 3.34 -37.84
CA ALA A 534 14.07 3.70 -36.56
C ALA A 534 13.24 3.74 -35.25
N ALA A 535 13.53 3.08 -34.11
CA ALA A 535 14.66 2.32 -33.51
C ALA A 535 15.40 3.01 -32.32
N ALA A 536 15.07 2.62 -31.08
CA ALA A 536 15.90 2.58 -29.84
C ALA A 536 14.98 2.15 -28.67
N SER A 537 15.10 0.97 -28.04
CA SER A 537 16.13 0.51 -27.09
C SER A 537 16.03 1.12 -25.68
N MET A 538 15.46 0.35 -24.74
CA MET A 538 15.40 0.60 -23.28
C MET A 538 16.32 -0.39 -22.54
N PRO A 539 17.05 0.01 -21.47
CA PRO A 539 17.81 -0.91 -20.61
C PRO A 539 16.99 -1.41 -19.40
N THR A 540 17.17 -2.68 -19.04
CA THR A 540 16.67 -3.29 -17.79
C THR A 540 17.58 -2.98 -16.59
N PRO A 541 17.04 -2.73 -15.38
CA PRO A 541 17.84 -2.56 -14.18
C PRO A 541 18.17 -3.88 -13.46
N LEU A 542 19.24 -3.85 -12.67
CA LEU A 542 19.58 -4.79 -11.58
C LEU A 542 19.09 -4.22 -10.24
#